data_AF-A0A919ZJL4-F1
#
_entry.id   AF-A0A919ZJL4-F1
#
_cell.length_a   1.000
_cell.length_b   1.000
_cell.length_c   1.000
_cell.angle_alpha   90.00
_cell.angle_beta   90.00
_cell.angle_gamma   90.00
#
_symmetry.space_group_name_H-M   'P 1'
#
loop_
_entity.id
_entity.type
_entity.pdbx_description
1 polymer ?
#
loop_
_entity_poly.entity_id
_entity_poly.type
_entity_poly.pdbx_seq_one_letter_code
_entity_poly.pdbx_strand_id
1 'polypeptide(L)'
;MDKALQKKIAEILTKAGMVKTFELPIEGFDQVLIAVKLLDPEEKTLIEERYLKHGDYVKNYEVCDLMGISNPKYQAIRYRAFRKIAYQIGLYKPEGERR
;
A
#
# COMPACT_ATOMS: atom_id res chain seq x y z
N MET A 1 -4.63 -13.64 -0.26
CA MET A 1 -5.45 -12.41 -0.25
C MET A 1 -6.03 -12.25 -1.64
N ASP A 2 -7.33 -12.03 -1.74
CA ASP A 2 -8.04 -11.94 -3.03
C ASP A 2 -7.48 -10.79 -3.91
N LYS A 3 -7.39 -11.02 -5.23
CA LYS A 3 -6.97 -10.01 -6.22
C LYS A 3 -7.84 -8.75 -6.18
N ALA A 4 -9.15 -8.89 -5.94
CA ALA A 4 -10.07 -7.77 -5.83
C ALA A 4 -9.71 -6.85 -4.64
N LEU A 5 -9.33 -7.44 -3.50
CA LEU A 5 -8.92 -6.67 -2.32
C LEU A 5 -7.58 -5.96 -2.55
N GLN A 6 -6.62 -6.62 -3.21
CA GLN A 6 -5.36 -5.98 -3.60
C GLN A 6 -5.58 -4.78 -4.51
N LYS A 7 -6.49 -4.91 -5.48
CA LYS A 7 -6.84 -3.82 -6.40
C LYS A 7 -7.45 -2.64 -5.65
N LYS A 8 -8.39 -2.91 -4.74
CA LYS A 8 -9.03 -1.87 -3.90
C LYS A 8 -8.01 -1.11 -3.05
N ILE A 9 -7.07 -1.81 -2.40
CA ILE A 9 -6.01 -1.17 -1.60
C ILE A 9 -5.07 -0.33 -2.48
N ALA A 10 -4.67 -0.86 -3.64
CA ALA A 10 -3.84 -0.11 -4.58
C ALA A 10 -4.53 1.15 -5.11
N GLU A 11 -5.84 1.08 -5.40
CA GLU A 11 -6.64 2.24 -5.81
C GLU A 11 -6.72 3.29 -4.70
N ILE A 12 -6.97 2.87 -3.44
CA ILE A 12 -7.01 3.81 -2.31
C ILE A 12 -5.64 4.47 -2.09
N LEU A 13 -4.55 3.70 -2.14
CA LEU A 13 -3.20 4.24 -1.99
C LEU A 13 -2.81 5.19 -3.13
N THR A 14 -3.15 4.86 -4.37
CA THR A 14 -2.86 5.72 -5.53
C THR A 14 -3.67 7.01 -5.44
N LYS A 15 -4.96 6.92 -5.12
CA LYS A 15 -5.79 8.10 -4.85
C LYS A 15 -5.23 8.91 -3.69
N ALA A 16 -4.72 8.26 -2.64
CA ALA A 16 -4.09 8.95 -1.53
C ALA A 16 -2.81 9.71 -1.95
N GLY A 17 -1.99 9.15 -2.83
CA GLY A 17 -0.86 9.85 -3.43
C GLY A 17 -1.28 11.08 -4.24
N MET A 18 -2.33 10.95 -5.05
CA MET A 18 -2.90 12.04 -5.85
C MET A 18 -3.62 13.12 -5.02
N VAL A 19 -4.20 12.74 -3.89
CA VAL A 19 -4.84 13.68 -2.94
C VAL A 19 -3.81 14.43 -2.11
N LYS A 20 -2.66 13.81 -1.81
CA LYS A 20 -1.54 14.54 -1.21
C LYS A 20 -1.06 15.70 -2.08
N THR A 21 -1.23 15.59 -3.40
CA THR A 21 -0.97 16.68 -4.36
C THR A 21 -2.17 17.60 -4.59
N PHE A 22 -3.39 17.18 -4.24
CA PHE A 22 -4.64 17.95 -4.37
C PHE A 22 -5.51 17.75 -3.13
N GLU A 23 -5.44 18.66 -2.14
CA GLU A 23 -6.10 18.63 -0.81
C GLU A 23 -7.61 18.27 -0.85
N LEU A 24 -7.95 16.99 -0.99
CA LEU A 24 -9.33 16.50 -1.08
C LEU A 24 -9.60 15.41 -0.03
N PRO A 25 -10.56 15.59 0.90
CA PRO A 25 -10.83 14.60 1.92
C PRO A 25 -11.52 13.36 1.30
N ILE A 26 -10.82 12.23 1.28
CA ILE A 26 -11.41 10.92 0.93
C ILE A 26 -11.66 10.14 2.21
N GLU A 27 -12.89 9.67 2.41
CA GLU A 27 -13.25 8.82 3.55
C GLU A 27 -12.41 7.52 3.55
N GLY A 28 -11.72 7.24 4.66
CA GLY A 28 -10.76 6.13 4.79
C GLY A 28 -9.30 6.46 4.42
N PHE A 29 -9.01 7.68 3.95
CA PHE A 29 -7.66 8.17 3.63
C PHE A 29 -6.73 8.21 4.85
N ASP A 30 -7.18 8.83 5.94
CA ASP A 30 -6.37 8.99 7.15
C ASP A 30 -6.01 7.63 7.77
N GLN A 31 -6.95 6.68 7.73
CA GLN A 31 -6.72 5.33 8.25
C GLN A 31 -5.67 4.58 7.44
N VAL A 32 -5.68 4.73 6.10
CA VAL A 32 -4.66 4.11 5.24
C VAL A 32 -3.29 4.76 5.46
N LEU A 33 -3.20 6.09 5.59
CA LEU A 33 -1.93 6.75 5.87
C LEU A 33 -1.37 6.39 7.25
N ILE A 34 -2.23 6.29 8.27
CA ILE A 34 -1.84 5.77 9.59
C ILE A 34 -1.34 4.33 9.46
N ALA A 35 -2.05 3.48 8.73
CA ALA A 35 -1.63 2.09 8.51
C ALA A 35 -0.27 1.99 7.80
N VAL A 36 -0.01 2.85 6.81
CA VAL A 36 1.30 2.92 6.12
C VAL A 36 2.42 3.35 7.07
N LYS A 37 2.15 4.28 7.99
CA LYS A 37 3.13 4.69 9.00
C LYS A 37 3.52 3.56 9.97
N LEU A 38 2.64 2.57 10.15
CA LEU A 38 2.85 1.41 11.02
C LEU A 38 3.53 0.22 10.30
N LEU A 39 3.86 0.35 9.01
CA LEU A 39 4.58 -0.67 8.26
C LEU A 39 6.06 -0.73 8.66
N ASP A 40 6.67 -1.88 8.42
CA ASP A 40 8.13 -2.02 8.58
C ASP A 40 8.86 -1.12 7.57
N PRO A 41 10.09 -0.67 7.84
CA PRO A 41 10.79 0.29 6.96
C PRO A 41 10.87 -0.14 5.49
N GLU A 42 11.10 -1.43 5.22
CA GLU A 42 11.18 -1.98 3.86
C GLU A 42 9.81 -1.94 3.15
N GLU A 43 8.73 -2.26 3.87
CA GLU A 43 7.36 -2.24 3.37
C GLU A 43 6.89 -0.80 3.13
N LYS A 44 7.15 0.09 4.08
CA LYS A 44 6.81 1.50 4.02
C LYS A 44 7.47 2.16 2.81
N THR A 45 8.78 1.95 2.63
CA THR A 45 9.53 2.51 1.49
C THR A 45 8.91 2.07 0.17
N LEU A 46 8.59 0.78 0.02
CA LEU A 46 7.94 0.27 -1.18
C LEU A 46 6.59 0.95 -1.42
N ILE A 47 5.75 1.08 -0.39
CA ILE A 47 4.42 1.69 -0.53
C ILE A 47 4.53 3.18 -0.86
N GLU A 48 5.44 3.90 -0.22
CA GLU A 48 5.66 5.31 -0.45
C GLU A 48 6.15 5.59 -1.86
N GLU A 49 7.19 4.90 -2.32
CA GLU A 49 7.72 5.06 -3.68
C GLU A 49 6.69 4.64 -4.75
N ARG A 50 5.98 3.53 -4.53
CA ARG A 50 5.08 2.98 -5.56
C ARG A 50 3.77 3.75 -5.69
N TYR A 51 3.24 4.30 -4.60
CA TYR A 51 1.85 4.81 -4.55
C TYR A 51 1.69 6.23 -3.99
N LEU A 52 2.63 6.75 -3.19
CA LEU A 52 2.41 8.01 -2.46
C LEU A 52 3.30 9.18 -2.87
N LYS A 53 4.51 8.93 -3.40
CA LYS A 53 5.48 10.00 -3.67
C LYS A 53 5.29 10.70 -5.00
N HIS A 54 5.05 9.96 -6.08
CA HIS A 54 5.31 10.51 -7.41
C HIS A 54 4.11 11.18 -8.08
N GLY A 55 2.89 11.10 -7.54
CA GLY A 55 1.67 11.62 -8.19
C GLY A 55 1.30 10.91 -9.50
N ASP A 56 2.32 10.40 -10.20
CA ASP A 56 2.31 9.65 -11.45
C ASP A 56 2.47 8.14 -11.22
N TYR A 57 2.15 7.39 -12.26
CA TYR A 57 2.25 5.94 -12.28
C TYR A 57 3.71 5.47 -12.36
N VAL A 58 4.31 5.12 -11.22
CA VAL A 58 5.61 4.43 -11.16
C VAL A 58 5.46 2.97 -11.59
N LYS A 59 6.35 2.38 -12.38
CA LYS A 59 6.27 0.95 -12.75
C LYS A 59 6.96 0.06 -11.71
N ASN A 60 6.57 -1.21 -11.68
CA ASN A 60 7.12 -2.15 -10.70
C ASN A 60 8.64 -2.32 -10.82
N TYR A 61 9.19 -2.31 -12.04
CA TYR A 61 10.64 -2.45 -12.25
C TYR A 61 11.41 -1.24 -11.71
N GLU A 62 10.87 -0.03 -11.83
CA GLU A 62 11.51 1.19 -11.32
C GLU A 62 11.65 1.14 -9.80
N VAL A 63 10.63 0.63 -9.11
CA VAL A 63 10.70 0.41 -7.65
C VAL A 63 11.66 -0.71 -7.29
N CYS A 64 11.73 -1.76 -8.11
CA CYS A 64 12.72 -2.84 -7.92
C CYS A 64 14.15 -2.31 -8.03
N ASP A 65 14.42 -1.50 -9.05
CA ASP A 65 15.74 -0.90 -9.31
C ASP A 65 16.12 0.09 -8.20
N LEU A 66 15.20 0.97 -7.78
CA LEU A 66 15.40 1.91 -6.67
C LEU A 66 15.75 1.22 -5.36
N MET A 67 15.11 0.09 -5.06
CA MET A 67 15.33 -0.67 -3.83
C MET A 67 16.45 -1.72 -3.96
N GLY A 68 17.00 -1.94 -5.16
CA GLY A 68 17.97 -3.00 -5.42
C GLY A 68 17.42 -4.41 -5.13
N ILE A 69 16.13 -4.66 -5.41
CA ILE A 69 15.46 -5.94 -5.12
C ILE A 69 14.95 -6.62 -6.39
N SER A 70 14.83 -7.94 -6.35
CA SER A 70 14.21 -8.71 -7.42
C SER A 70 12.68 -8.55 -7.43
N ASN A 71 12.04 -8.73 -8.59
CA ASN A 71 10.58 -8.69 -8.70
C ASN A 71 9.86 -9.69 -7.76
N PRO A 72 10.33 -10.94 -7.56
CA PRO A 72 9.74 -11.83 -6.56
C PRO A 72 9.78 -11.26 -5.14
N LYS A 73 10.91 -10.65 -4.75
CA LYS A 73 11.06 -10.00 -3.43
C LYS A 73 10.13 -8.79 -3.32
N TYR A 74 10.03 -7.97 -4.36
CA TYR A 74 9.05 -6.88 -4.45
C TYR A 74 7.62 -7.37 -4.24
N GLN A 75 7.20 -8.44 -4.92
CA GLN A 75 5.84 -8.98 -4.76
C GLN A 75 5.59 -9.47 -3.32
N ALA A 76 6.59 -10.09 -2.69
CA ALA A 76 6.49 -10.56 -1.31
C ALA A 76 6.36 -9.40 -0.30
N ILE A 77 7.16 -8.35 -0.43
CA ILE A 77 7.06 -7.15 0.42
C ILE A 77 5.71 -6.47 0.20
N ARG A 78 5.31 -6.24 -1.06
CA ARG A 78 4.03 -5.63 -1.43
C ARG A 78 2.84 -6.39 -0.84
N TYR A 79 2.86 -7.72 -0.94
CA TYR A 79 1.80 -8.57 -0.40
C TYR A 79 1.68 -8.46 1.13
N ARG A 80 2.80 -8.47 1.85
CA ARG A 80 2.84 -8.31 3.31
C ARG A 80 2.31 -6.93 3.73
N ALA A 81 2.81 -5.87 3.09
CA ALA A 81 2.38 -4.50 3.32
C ALA A 81 0.86 -4.34 3.13
N PHE A 82 0.32 -4.87 2.03
CA PHE A 82 -1.12 -4.78 1.76
C PHE A 82 -1.96 -5.54 2.78
N ARG A 83 -1.51 -6.71 3.25
CA ARG A 83 -2.24 -7.42 4.31
C ARG A 83 -2.27 -6.63 5.61
N LYS A 84 -1.16 -6.03 6.01
CA LYS A 84 -1.09 -5.20 7.22
C LYS A 84 -1.99 -3.98 7.11
N ILE A 85 -1.97 -3.29 5.96
CA ILE A 85 -2.87 -2.16 5.69
C ILE A 85 -4.33 -2.61 5.76
N ALA A 86 -4.69 -3.68 5.05
CA ALA A 86 -6.05 -4.21 5.02
C ALA A 86 -6.57 -4.57 6.41
N TYR A 87 -5.71 -5.13 7.25
CA TYR A 87 -6.01 -5.46 8.64
C TYR A 87 -6.30 -4.21 9.47
N GLN A 88 -5.41 -3.22 9.41
CA GLN A 88 -5.54 -1.97 10.15
C GLN A 88 -6.80 -1.17 9.79
N ILE A 89 -7.24 -1.24 8.53
CA ILE A 89 -8.46 -0.56 8.07
C ILE A 89 -9.72 -1.45 8.13
N GLY A 90 -9.63 -2.62 8.76
CA GLY A 90 -10.78 -3.52 8.97
C GLY A 90 -11.32 -4.22 7.72
N LEU A 91 -10.63 -4.13 6.57
CA LEU A 91 -11.02 -4.79 5.32
C LEU A 91 -10.52 -6.25 5.22
N TYR A 92 -9.62 -6.66 6.12
CA TYR A 92 -9.13 -8.02 6.20
C TYR A 92 -9.08 -8.48 7.65
N LYS A 93 -9.75 -9.58 7.97
CA LYS A 93 -9.55 -10.31 9.22
C LYS A 93 -8.93 -11.66 8.88
N PRO A 94 -7.76 -12.03 9.44
CA PRO A 94 -7.24 -13.38 9.30
C PRO A 94 -8.25 -14.38 9.89
N GLU A 95 -8.39 -15.54 9.24
CA GLU A 95 -9.22 -16.64 9.74
C GLU A 95 -8.69 -17.07 11.11
N GLY A 96 -9.37 -16.62 12.17
CA GLY A 96 -8.92 -16.73 13.57
C GLY A 96 -9.48 -15.63 14.46
N GLU A 97 -9.78 -14.45 13.89
CA GLU A 97 -10.38 -13.30 14.61
C GLU A 97 -11.86 -13.05 14.28
N ARG A 98 -12.54 -14.03 13.66
CA ARG A 98 -14.01 -14.05 13.64
C ARG A 98 -14.49 -14.52 15.02
N ARG A 99 -14.55 -13.60 15.98
CA ARG A 99 -15.32 -13.75 17.21
C ARG A 99 -16.34 -12.64 17.28
#